data_AF-A0A919CAZ8-F1
#
_entry.id   AF-A0A919CAZ8-F1
#
_cell.length_a   1.000
_cell.length_b   1.000
_cell.length_c   1.000
_cell.angle_alpha   90.00
_cell.angle_beta   90.00
_cell.angle_gamma   90.00
#
_symmetry.space_group_name_H-M   'P 1'
#
loop_
_entity.id
_entity.type
_entity.pdbx_description
1 polymer ?
#
loop_
_entity_poly.entity_id
_entity_poly.type
_entity_poly.pdbx_seq_one_letter_code
_entity_poly.pdbx_strand_id
1 'polypeptide(L)'
;MVRKRAAMAAAGAVLTLTTISTGAATAAPVTTAPVAAVAADEPDPLPNFVGRNLFRVYSTVSAETRLKIRDLSGEQRKVLWPPNWKVCTQSPKAGTKLRGGTLELGVVKTDEKCPKR
;
A
#
# COMPACT_ATOMS: atom_id res chain seq x y z
N MET A 1 37.84 -45.99 -2.46
CA MET A 1 39.31 -45.96 -2.63
C MET A 1 39.64 -46.46 -4.03
N VAL A 2 40.67 -45.86 -4.66
CA VAL A 2 41.33 -46.23 -5.93
C VAL A 2 40.59 -45.87 -7.23
N ARG A 3 41.14 -45.21 -8.25
CA ARG A 3 42.31 -44.32 -8.53
C ARG A 3 42.11 -43.90 -10.01
N LYS A 4 42.41 -42.66 -10.39
CA LYS A 4 43.41 -42.33 -11.43
C LYS A 4 43.54 -40.81 -11.62
N ARG A 5 44.80 -40.38 -11.63
CA ARG A 5 45.30 -39.02 -11.87
C ARG A 5 45.79 -38.91 -13.33
N ALA A 6 45.73 -37.71 -13.89
CA ALA A 6 46.70 -37.12 -14.83
C ALA A 6 46.42 -35.59 -14.83
N ALA A 7 47.26 -34.70 -14.29
CA ALA A 7 48.57 -34.20 -14.79
C ALA A 7 48.46 -33.63 -16.22
N MET A 8 49.07 -32.52 -16.67
CA MET A 8 49.82 -31.36 -16.15
C MET A 8 50.29 -30.64 -17.45
N ALA A 9 50.39 -29.30 -17.47
CA ALA A 9 51.29 -28.45 -18.32
C ALA A 9 50.57 -27.12 -18.66
N ALA A 10 50.87 -25.97 -18.05
CA ALA A 10 52.10 -25.17 -18.03
C ALA A 10 52.20 -24.15 -19.18
N ALA A 11 52.29 -22.89 -18.74
CA ALA A 11 53.04 -21.75 -19.30
C ALA A 11 52.63 -21.14 -20.65
N GLY A 12 52.31 -19.85 -20.58
CA GLY A 12 52.20 -18.95 -21.73
C GLY A 12 51.87 -17.53 -21.32
N ALA A 13 52.80 -16.84 -20.64
CA ALA A 13 52.73 -15.39 -20.47
C ALA A 13 53.25 -14.74 -21.77
N VAL A 14 52.38 -14.02 -22.47
CA VAL A 14 52.78 -13.09 -23.53
C VAL A 14 52.21 -11.72 -23.18
N LEU A 15 53.12 -10.78 -22.92
CA LEU A 15 52.87 -9.38 -22.65
C LEU A 15 52.78 -8.65 -23.99
N THR A 16 51.63 -8.07 -24.34
CA THR A 16 51.51 -7.17 -25.52
C THR A 16 50.70 -5.92 -25.22
N LEU A 17 51.13 -4.86 -25.90
CA LEU A 17 50.91 -3.43 -25.71
C LEU A 17 49.45 -2.95 -25.65
N THR A 18 49.32 -1.80 -24.96
CA THR A 18 48.21 -0.88 -24.83
C THR A 18 47.46 -0.56 -26.13
N THR A 19 46.12 -0.69 -26.10
CA THR A 19 45.21 0.21 -26.82
C THR A 19 44.12 0.68 -25.85
N ILE A 20 44.00 2.00 -25.68
CA ILE A 20 42.91 2.62 -24.94
C ILE A 20 41.66 2.45 -25.81
N SER A 21 40.80 1.53 -25.43
CA SER A 21 39.49 1.38 -26.03
C SER A 21 38.56 2.39 -25.37
N THR A 22 38.17 3.42 -26.11
CA THR A 22 37.07 4.31 -25.75
C THR A 22 35.81 3.44 -25.60
N GLY A 23 35.40 3.17 -24.36
CA GLY A 23 34.20 2.39 -24.08
C GLY A 23 32.96 3.14 -24.55
N ALA A 24 32.44 2.76 -25.72
CA ALA A 24 31.08 3.07 -26.11
C ALA A 24 30.15 2.44 -25.08
N ALA A 25 29.36 3.27 -24.40
CA ALA A 25 28.32 2.84 -23.48
C ALA A 25 27.33 1.95 -24.25
N THR A 26 27.50 0.63 -24.11
CA THR A 26 26.51 -0.35 -24.53
C THR A 26 25.38 -0.24 -23.53
N ALA A 27 24.29 0.44 -23.93
CA ALA A 27 23.04 0.35 -23.21
C ALA A 27 22.64 -1.12 -23.18
N ALA A 28 22.67 -1.74 -22.00
CA ALA A 28 22.17 -3.09 -21.82
C ALA A 28 20.69 -3.13 -22.27
N PRO A 29 20.26 -4.20 -22.96
CA PRO A 29 18.84 -4.36 -23.25
C PRO A 29 18.12 -4.51 -21.90
N VAL A 30 17.31 -3.52 -21.57
CA VAL A 30 16.34 -3.64 -20.47
C VAL A 30 15.32 -4.69 -20.89
N THR A 31 15.57 -5.95 -20.53
CA THR A 31 14.55 -6.99 -20.56
C THR A 31 13.42 -6.52 -19.65
N THR A 32 12.33 -6.06 -20.24
CA THR A 32 11.10 -5.74 -19.51
C THR A 32 10.52 -7.08 -19.08
N ALA A 33 10.89 -7.54 -17.89
CA ALA A 33 10.22 -8.67 -17.26
C ALA A 33 8.72 -8.35 -17.18
N PRO A 34 7.83 -9.30 -17.48
CA PRO A 34 6.41 -9.09 -17.27
C PRO A 34 6.22 -8.79 -15.78
N VAL A 35 5.68 -7.62 -15.46
CA VAL A 35 5.26 -7.30 -14.11
C VAL A 35 4.17 -8.31 -13.80
N ALA A 36 4.51 -9.34 -13.03
CA ALA A 36 3.54 -10.33 -12.58
C ALA A 36 2.39 -9.55 -11.94
N ALA A 37 1.19 -9.66 -12.53
CA ALA A 37 0.00 -9.07 -11.95
C ALA A 37 -0.08 -9.60 -10.52
N VAL A 38 0.11 -8.71 -9.54
CA VAL A 38 -0.01 -9.07 -8.13
C VAL A 38 -1.44 -9.52 -7.97
N ALA A 39 -1.63 -10.82 -7.74
CA ALA A 39 -2.94 -11.38 -7.48
C ALA A 39 -3.55 -10.58 -6.33
N ALA A 40 -4.71 -10.01 -6.60
CA ALA A 40 -5.42 -9.18 -5.67
C ALA A 40 -5.93 -10.04 -4.50
N ASP A 41 -5.29 -9.95 -3.33
CA ASP A 41 -5.90 -10.45 -2.10
C ASP A 41 -7.29 -9.80 -1.90
N GLU A 42 -8.23 -10.62 -1.42
CA GLU A 42 -9.59 -10.20 -1.12
C GLU A 42 -9.55 -9.17 0.02
N PRO A 43 -10.27 -8.03 -0.07
CA PRO A 43 -10.21 -7.02 0.97
C PRO A 43 -10.83 -7.53 2.28
N ASP A 44 -10.20 -7.16 3.39
CA ASP A 44 -10.73 -7.40 4.72
C ASP A 44 -12.13 -6.75 4.90
N PRO A 45 -13.01 -7.37 5.69
CA PRO A 45 -14.32 -6.80 5.97
C PRO A 45 -14.20 -5.52 6.79
N LEU A 46 -15.03 -4.52 6.46
CA LEU A 46 -15.08 -3.25 7.18
C LEU A 46 -15.41 -3.47 8.67
N PRO A 47 -14.62 -2.89 9.60
CA PRO A 47 -14.98 -2.86 11.01
C PRO A 47 -16.25 -2.05 11.26
N ASN A 48 -16.85 -2.25 12.43
CA ASN A 48 -17.89 -1.35 12.92
C ASN A 48 -17.27 -0.10 13.55
N PHE A 49 -17.41 1.03 12.88
CA PHE A 49 -16.93 2.32 13.35
C PHE A 49 -17.98 3.12 14.11
N VAL A 50 -19.25 2.71 14.14
CA VAL A 50 -20.30 3.43 14.87
C VAL A 50 -19.96 3.51 16.37
N GLY A 51 -20.04 4.72 16.93
CA GLY A 51 -19.64 5.04 18.30
C GLY A 51 -18.13 5.20 18.51
N ARG A 52 -17.30 4.97 17.49
CA ARG A 52 -15.84 5.10 17.59
C ARG A 52 -15.38 6.51 17.21
N ASN A 53 -14.18 6.86 17.68
CA ASN A 53 -13.51 8.09 17.30
C ASN A 53 -13.15 8.07 15.80
N LEU A 54 -13.30 9.20 15.11
CA LEU A 54 -13.04 9.29 13.68
C LEU A 54 -11.56 9.01 13.32
N PHE A 55 -10.60 9.34 14.20
CA PHE A 55 -9.19 9.00 13.99
C PHE A 55 -8.95 7.49 13.84
N ARG A 56 -9.75 6.66 14.51
CA ARG A 56 -9.67 5.20 14.36
C ARG A 56 -9.99 4.77 12.93
N VAL A 57 -10.88 5.48 12.23
CA VAL A 57 -11.20 5.13 10.84
C VAL A 57 -9.99 5.36 9.94
N TYR A 58 -9.39 6.54 10.03
CA TYR A 58 -8.19 6.89 9.26
C TYR A 58 -6.99 5.96 9.48
N SER A 59 -6.85 5.41 10.69
CA SER A 59 -5.77 4.49 11.04
C SER A 59 -6.07 3.02 10.71
N THR A 60 -7.31 2.70 10.31
CA THR A 60 -7.73 1.31 10.06
C THR A 60 -7.96 1.03 8.58
N VAL A 61 -8.53 1.96 7.83
CA VAL A 61 -8.83 1.73 6.41
C VAL A 61 -7.60 1.95 5.54
N SER A 62 -7.52 1.24 4.42
CA SER A 62 -6.44 1.44 3.44
C SER A 62 -6.51 2.84 2.82
N ALA A 63 -5.35 3.36 2.40
CA ALA A 63 -5.26 4.66 1.73
C ALA A 63 -6.05 4.74 0.41
N GLU A 64 -6.37 3.59 -0.19
CA GLU A 64 -7.20 3.48 -1.40
C GLU A 64 -8.69 3.72 -1.12
N THR A 65 -9.12 3.63 0.15
CA THR A 65 -10.50 3.84 0.55
C THR A 65 -10.80 5.33 0.61
N ARG A 66 -11.71 5.80 -0.25
CA ARG A 66 -12.19 7.18 -0.21
C ARG A 66 -13.09 7.40 0.99
N LEU A 67 -12.77 8.37 1.83
CA LEU A 67 -13.60 8.75 2.97
C LEU A 67 -14.50 9.93 2.60
N LYS A 68 -15.81 9.78 2.79
CA LYS A 68 -16.78 10.89 2.67
C LYS A 68 -17.43 11.14 4.02
N ILE A 69 -17.00 12.20 4.67
CA ILE A 69 -17.37 12.50 6.05
C ILE A 69 -18.35 13.67 6.06
N ARG A 70 -19.48 13.50 6.76
CA ARG A 70 -20.53 14.51 6.91
C ARG A 70 -20.83 14.76 8.38
N ASP A 71 -20.89 16.04 8.78
CA ASP A 71 -21.37 16.44 10.09
C ASP A 71 -22.89 16.23 10.16
N LEU A 72 -23.34 15.53 11.21
CA LEU A 72 -24.74 15.21 11.47
C LEU A 72 -25.33 16.04 12.63
N SER A 73 -24.61 17.03 13.17
CA SER A 73 -25.16 17.93 14.19
C SER A 73 -26.23 18.89 13.63
N GLY A 74 -26.28 19.05 12.31
CA GLY A 74 -27.13 20.01 11.61
C GLY A 74 -26.43 21.35 11.30
N GLU A 75 -25.26 21.59 11.89
CA GLU A 75 -24.47 22.81 11.68
C GLU A 75 -23.61 22.78 10.40
N GLN A 76 -23.52 21.63 9.74
CA GLN A 76 -22.74 21.43 8.50
C GLN A 76 -21.27 21.86 8.62
N ARG A 77 -20.67 21.65 9.80
CA ARG A 77 -19.30 22.10 10.07
C ARG A 77 -18.31 21.31 9.21
N LYS A 78 -17.19 21.96 8.90
CA LYS A 78 -16.02 21.27 8.35
C LYS A 78 -15.43 20.35 9.43
N VAL A 79 -15.24 19.09 9.08
CA VAL A 79 -14.69 18.09 9.99
C VAL A 79 -13.17 18.23 10.04
N LEU A 80 -12.71 19.11 10.93
CA LEU A 80 -11.30 19.37 11.22
C LEU A 80 -10.88 18.66 12.51
N TRP A 81 -9.64 18.20 12.60
CA TRP A 81 -9.11 17.45 13.75
C TRP A 81 -9.93 16.19 14.09
N PRO A 82 -9.71 15.06 13.39
CA PRO A 82 -10.44 13.80 13.59
C PRO A 82 -10.61 13.33 15.05
N PRO A 83 -9.64 13.52 15.96
CA PRO A 83 -9.80 13.16 17.37
C PRO A 83 -10.99 13.82 18.09
N ASN A 84 -11.48 14.97 17.61
CA ASN A 84 -12.61 15.68 18.21
C ASN A 84 -13.99 15.22 17.69
N TRP A 85 -14.03 14.15 16.88
CA TRP A 85 -15.24 13.66 16.25
C TRP A 85 -15.47 12.18 16.53
N LYS A 86 -16.74 11.79 16.65
CA LYS A 86 -17.16 10.40 16.72
C LYS A 86 -18.11 10.06 15.59
N VAL A 87 -18.03 8.82 15.14
CA VAL A 87 -18.88 8.28 14.07
C VAL A 87 -20.23 7.90 14.65
N CYS A 88 -21.29 8.44 14.07
CA CYS A 88 -22.68 8.06 14.37
C CYS A 88 -23.22 7.08 13.35
N THR A 89 -22.72 7.13 12.11
CA THR A 89 -23.28 6.33 11.04
C THR A 89 -22.22 5.93 10.03
N GLN A 90 -22.37 4.76 9.42
CA GLN A 90 -21.41 4.18 8.49
C GLN A 90 -22.15 3.53 7.31
N SER A 91 -21.67 3.80 6.10
CA SER A 91 -22.12 3.12 4.88
C SER A 91 -20.93 2.94 3.93
N PRO A 92 -20.62 1.72 3.43
CA PRO A 92 -21.32 0.46 3.64
C PRO A 92 -21.31 -0.03 5.10
N LYS A 93 -22.19 -0.98 5.43
CA LYS A 93 -22.28 -1.54 6.79
C LYS A 93 -21.00 -2.29 7.15
N ALA A 94 -20.78 -2.46 8.45
CA ALA A 94 -19.72 -3.34 8.95
C ALA A 94 -19.86 -4.76 8.35
N GLY A 95 -18.74 -5.42 8.11
CA GLY A 95 -18.68 -6.71 7.43
C GLY A 95 -18.61 -6.62 5.90
N THR A 96 -18.92 -5.48 5.29
CA THR A 96 -18.77 -5.31 3.84
C THR A 96 -17.29 -5.31 3.45
N LYS A 97 -16.94 -6.17 2.50
CA LYS A 97 -15.64 -6.21 1.85
C LYS A 97 -15.54 -5.05 0.85
N LEU A 98 -14.70 -4.04 1.15
CA LEU A 98 -14.59 -2.82 0.35
C LEU A 98 -13.18 -2.70 -0.25
N ARG A 99 -13.06 -2.75 -1.58
CA ARG A 99 -11.81 -2.51 -2.33
C ARG A 99 -11.93 -1.22 -3.14
N GLY A 100 -11.08 -0.22 -2.89
CA GLY A 100 -11.02 1.02 -3.69
C GLY A 100 -12.33 1.85 -3.76
N GLY A 101 -13.25 1.61 -2.82
CA GLY A 101 -14.57 2.24 -2.79
C GLY A 101 -14.65 3.46 -1.87
N THR A 102 -15.86 3.96 -1.68
CA THR A 102 -16.14 5.09 -0.79
C THR A 102 -16.80 4.61 0.49
N LEU A 103 -16.20 4.93 1.63
CA LEU A 103 -16.79 4.79 2.96
C LEU A 103 -17.38 6.13 3.38
N GLU A 104 -18.71 6.19 3.43
CA GLU A 104 -19.45 7.34 3.92
C GLU A 104 -19.65 7.24 5.44
N LEU A 105 -19.30 8.32 6.15
CA LEU A 105 -19.38 8.41 7.59
C LEU A 105 -20.17 9.66 7.98
N GLY A 106 -21.15 9.46 8.84
CA GLY A 106 -21.80 10.57 9.54
C GLY A 106 -21.18 10.72 10.91
N VAL A 107 -20.74 11.93 11.26
CA VAL A 107 -20.03 12.23 12.50
C VAL A 107 -20.67 13.38 13.26
N VAL A 108 -20.41 13.44 14.56
CA VAL A 108 -20.71 14.59 15.44
C VAL A 108 -19.51 14.83 16.34
N LYS A 109 -19.48 15.94 17.09
CA LYS A 109 -18.42 16.14 18.09
C LYS A 109 -18.48 15.04 19.15
N THR A 110 -17.35 14.76 19.79
CA THR A 110 -17.24 13.67 20.77
C THR A 110 -18.20 13.82 21.95
N ASP A 111 -18.51 15.06 22.36
CA ASP A 111 -19.43 15.45 23.43
C ASP A 111 -20.91 15.53 22.99
N GLU A 112 -21.19 15.63 21.69
CA GLU A 112 -22.55 15.70 21.15
C GLU A 112 -23.25 14.34 21.10
N LYS A 113 -24.58 14.31 21.05
CA LYS A 113 -25.33 13.06 20.88
C LYS A 113 -25.53 12.74 19.40
N CYS A 114 -25.41 11.46 19.05
CA CYS A 114 -25.77 11.02 17.70
C CYS A 114 -27.27 11.20 17.48
N PRO A 115 -27.69 11.73 16.32
CA PRO A 115 -29.11 11.81 16.00
C PRO A 115 -29.71 10.41 15.91
N LYS A 116 -30.96 10.27 16.36
CA LYS A 116 -31.72 9.04 16.16
C LYS A 116 -32.00 8.90 14.67
N ARG A 117 -31.63 7.75 14.09
CA ARG A 117 -31.93 7.40 12.70
C ARG A 117 -33.34 6.87 12.57
#